data_AF-A0A3D5Z822-F1
#
_entry.id   AF-A0A3D5Z822-F1
#
_cell.length_a   1.000
_cell.length_b   1.000
_cell.length_c   1.000
_cell.angle_alpha   90.00
_cell.angle_beta   90.00
_cell.angle_gamma   90.00
#
_symmetry.space_group_name_H-M   'P 1'
#
loop_
_entity.id
_entity.type
_entity.pdbx_description
1 polymer ?
#
loop_
_entity_poly.entity_id
_entity_poly.type
_entity_poly.pdbx_seq_one_letter_code
_entity_poly.pdbx_strand_id
1 'polypeptide(L)'
;MSYELERKHLLTDEEINKLLTIINSDLQDFEKAQQLRVICKGSVLLNNINKYETTDFKKAVILKRVLSYYEKYENLGYMKIHYTPYKCAPEELNVRKEKLIKLSQTLNSNLSEYNKAMIVFGLYKDSEVFRRSYSLFIKLGASDPRLDSIREKLKNVDYYYNKIKEYERLGYLIDYRYYQKTTDYRENYPYAKYIITQYLNTNSYNFHDFLEDYGLTETTFNICLETLKELDVDLFNQYQEKHQINENILLMHNIEIFKDIYFGITTGYLKDDTKFNAFEFFKRLPISSNGALYSNLTKYFTHNKIEGLNLILNYVCLNNFQVAEVTKTLDFAQILNKHNNNPSLDITVIRTILSYLELNKVPINRITYNYVKNMYLNNEFNDQDIQEQQNKIKSQKKTLIP
;
A
#
# COMPACT_ATOMS: atom_id res chain seq x y z
N MET A 1 26.34 -26.53 23.74
CA MET A 1 27.67 -25.94 23.98
C MET A 1 27.49 -24.47 24.31
N SER A 2 27.98 -23.97 25.45
CA SER A 2 27.75 -22.57 25.85
C SER A 2 28.44 -21.60 24.88
N TYR A 3 27.86 -20.42 24.64
CA TYR A 3 28.42 -19.38 23.75
C TYR A 3 29.84 -18.95 24.14
N GLU A 4 30.21 -19.08 25.41
CA GLU A 4 31.56 -18.80 25.90
C GLU A 4 32.58 -19.89 25.53
N LEU A 5 32.15 -21.15 25.40
CA LEU A 5 33.01 -22.26 24.96
C LEU A 5 33.40 -22.10 23.49
N GLU A 6 32.47 -21.70 22.61
CA GLU A 6 32.79 -21.38 21.20
C GLU A 6 33.76 -20.18 21.07
N ARG A 7 33.66 -19.17 21.94
CA ARG A 7 34.55 -18.00 21.92
C ARG A 7 35.99 -18.29 22.32
N LYS A 8 36.20 -19.35 23.11
CA LYS A 8 37.51 -19.79 23.59
C LYS A 8 38.20 -20.79 22.67
N HIS A 9 37.48 -21.33 21.67
CA HIS A 9 38.01 -22.26 20.67
C HIS A 9 39.25 -21.70 19.98
N LEU A 10 40.31 -22.50 19.97
CA LEU A 10 41.55 -22.19 19.28
C LEU A 10 41.54 -22.94 17.93
N LEU A 11 41.69 -22.21 16.83
CA LEU A 11 41.62 -22.79 15.49
C LEU A 11 42.80 -23.74 15.25
N THR A 12 42.48 -24.98 14.90
CA THR A 12 43.46 -25.99 14.52
C THR A 12 44.04 -25.72 13.12
N ASP A 13 45.20 -26.30 12.81
CA ASP A 13 45.81 -26.15 11.48
C ASP A 13 44.92 -26.67 10.35
N GLU A 14 44.14 -27.71 10.61
CA GLU A 14 43.16 -28.24 9.66
C GLU A 14 42.05 -27.20 9.37
N GLU A 15 41.53 -26.54 10.40
CA GLU A 15 40.51 -25.50 10.25
C GLU A 15 41.07 -24.27 9.54
N ILE A 16 42.29 -23.83 9.86
CA ILE A 16 42.97 -22.72 9.18
C ILE A 16 43.18 -23.04 7.69
N ASN A 17 43.61 -24.27 7.37
CA ASN A 17 43.78 -24.70 5.99
C ASN A 17 42.45 -24.74 5.23
N LYS A 18 41.36 -25.20 5.85
CA LYS A 18 40.02 -25.17 5.23
C LYS A 18 39.56 -23.74 4.94
N LEU A 19 39.79 -22.79 5.85
CA LEU A 19 39.49 -21.38 5.62
C LEU A 19 40.27 -20.84 4.42
N LEU A 20 41.56 -21.19 4.31
CA LEU A 20 42.40 -20.81 3.16
C LEU A 20 41.92 -21.42 1.84
N THR A 21 41.53 -22.70 1.84
CA THR A 21 40.99 -23.37 0.65
C THR A 21 39.74 -22.65 0.15
N ILE A 22 38.84 -22.24 1.06
CA ILE A 22 37.60 -21.56 0.68
C ILE A 22 37.88 -20.18 0.09
N ILE A 23 38.71 -19.34 0.72
CA ILE A 23 38.98 -17.99 0.18
C ILE A 23 39.65 -18.04 -1.20
N ASN A 24 40.49 -19.05 -1.44
CA ASN A 24 41.23 -19.23 -2.70
C ASN A 24 40.49 -20.08 -3.74
N SER A 25 39.30 -20.60 -3.45
CA SER A 25 38.49 -21.37 -4.40
C SER A 25 37.89 -20.49 -5.50
N ASP A 26 37.36 -21.10 -6.56
CA ASP A 26 36.65 -20.40 -7.64
C ASP A 26 35.15 -20.15 -7.34
N LEU A 27 34.71 -20.41 -6.09
CA LEU A 27 33.33 -20.22 -5.68
C LEU A 27 32.89 -18.74 -5.72
N GLN A 28 31.58 -18.53 -5.89
CA GLN A 28 30.97 -17.20 -5.79
C GLN A 28 31.11 -16.62 -4.38
N ASP A 29 31.21 -15.29 -4.26
CA ASP A 29 31.46 -14.60 -2.99
C ASP A 29 30.41 -14.93 -1.90
N PHE A 30 29.14 -15.10 -2.29
CA PHE A 30 28.07 -15.49 -1.36
C PHE A 30 28.25 -16.92 -0.82
N GLU A 31 28.63 -17.87 -1.68
CA GLU A 31 28.87 -19.27 -1.30
C GLU A 31 30.11 -19.41 -0.41
N LYS A 32 31.18 -18.67 -0.72
CA LYS A 32 32.36 -18.55 0.15
C LYS A 32 31.98 -18.03 1.53
N ALA A 33 31.20 -16.95 1.60
CA ALA A 33 30.75 -16.38 2.86
C ALA A 33 29.93 -17.39 3.70
N GLN A 34 29.06 -18.17 3.06
CA GLN A 34 28.27 -19.21 3.73
C GLN A 34 29.16 -20.33 4.29
N GLN A 35 30.09 -20.86 3.49
CA GLN A 35 30.98 -21.94 3.93
C GLN A 35 31.96 -21.48 5.01
N LEU A 36 32.53 -20.28 4.88
CA LEU A 36 33.40 -19.69 5.90
C LEU A 36 32.69 -19.57 7.25
N ARG A 37 31.44 -19.11 7.25
CA ARG A 37 30.64 -18.94 8.48
C ARG A 37 30.35 -20.26 9.21
N VAL A 38 30.27 -21.38 8.49
CA VAL A 38 30.08 -22.72 9.08
C VAL A 38 31.34 -23.15 9.84
N ILE A 39 32.52 -22.84 9.29
CA ILE A 39 33.81 -23.25 9.87
C ILE A 39 34.22 -22.31 11.00
N CYS A 40 34.16 -21.00 10.78
CA CYS A 40 34.60 -20.02 11.75
C CYS A 40 33.70 -18.78 11.74
N LYS A 41 33.13 -18.44 12.90
CA LYS A 41 32.40 -17.17 13.05
C LYS A 41 33.41 -16.02 13.12
N GLY A 42 33.11 -14.85 12.55
CA GLY A 42 34.04 -13.72 12.54
C GLY A 42 34.57 -13.29 13.92
N SER A 43 33.75 -13.42 14.97
CA SER A 43 34.20 -13.16 16.34
C SER A 43 35.22 -14.17 16.86
N VAL A 44 35.15 -15.43 16.42
CA VAL A 44 36.11 -16.49 16.76
C VAL A 44 37.41 -16.27 16.00
N LEU A 45 37.34 -15.84 14.74
CA LEU A 45 38.48 -15.45 13.92
C LEU A 45 39.31 -14.34 14.57
N LEU A 46 38.66 -13.23 14.97
CA LEU A 46 39.31 -12.10 15.64
C LEU A 46 40.00 -12.50 16.95
N ASN A 47 39.34 -13.33 17.77
CA ASN A 47 39.95 -13.84 19.00
C ASN A 47 41.19 -14.70 18.74
N ASN A 48 41.17 -15.51 17.67
CA ASN A 48 42.30 -16.35 17.30
C ASN A 48 43.47 -15.53 16.74
N ILE A 49 43.19 -14.48 15.96
CA ILE A 49 44.23 -13.52 15.53
C ILE A 49 44.96 -12.94 16.74
N ASN A 50 44.22 -12.36 17.70
CA ASN A 50 44.83 -11.74 18.88
C ASN A 50 45.66 -12.74 19.72
N LYS A 51 45.19 -13.99 19.85
CA LYS A 51 45.94 -15.04 20.55
C LYS A 51 47.22 -15.40 19.79
N TYR A 52 47.11 -15.71 18.49
CA TYR A 52 48.25 -16.11 17.68
C TYR A 52 49.27 -15.00 17.43
N GLU A 53 48.88 -13.72 17.51
CA GLU A 53 49.84 -12.62 17.47
C GLU A 53 50.91 -12.74 18.56
N THR A 54 50.56 -13.35 19.70
CA THR A 54 51.48 -13.57 20.82
C THR A 54 52.11 -14.97 20.86
N THR A 55 51.49 -15.98 20.23
CA THR A 55 51.91 -17.38 20.35
C THR A 55 52.42 -18.01 19.05
N ASP A 56 51.95 -17.58 17.89
CA ASP A 56 52.39 -18.03 16.56
C ASP A 56 52.08 -16.98 15.49
N PHE A 57 53.02 -16.07 15.30
CA PHE A 57 52.85 -14.92 14.41
C PHE A 57 52.53 -15.32 12.96
N LYS A 58 53.03 -16.46 12.48
CA LYS A 58 52.76 -16.93 11.10
C LYS A 58 51.27 -17.25 10.94
N LYS A 59 50.66 -17.92 11.93
CA LYS A 59 49.21 -18.19 11.93
C LYS A 59 48.41 -16.90 12.03
N ALA A 60 48.86 -15.92 12.82
CA ALA A 60 48.20 -14.62 12.89
C ALA A 60 48.17 -13.89 11.55
N VAL A 61 49.29 -13.88 10.80
CA VAL A 61 49.35 -13.27 9.46
C VAL A 61 48.38 -13.96 8.49
N ILE A 62 48.32 -15.29 8.52
CA ILE A 62 47.39 -16.08 7.70
C ILE A 62 45.94 -15.72 8.04
N LEU A 63 45.58 -15.66 9.31
CA LEU A 63 44.23 -15.33 9.75
C LEU A 63 43.84 -13.86 9.45
N LYS A 64 44.80 -12.92 9.47
CA LYS A 64 44.57 -11.54 9.01
C LYS A 64 44.24 -11.48 7.51
N ARG A 65 44.84 -12.35 6.69
CA ARG A 65 44.45 -12.49 5.29
C ARG A 65 43.03 -13.04 5.15
N VAL A 66 42.61 -13.99 5.99
CA VAL A 66 41.22 -14.48 6.00
C VAL A 66 40.26 -13.36 6.44
N LEU A 67 40.67 -12.53 7.41
CA LEU A 67 39.87 -11.41 7.92
C LEU A 67 39.52 -10.39 6.82
N SER A 68 40.42 -10.06 5.90
CA SER A 68 40.11 -9.10 4.83
C SER A 68 38.99 -9.58 3.89
N TYR A 69 38.83 -10.90 3.71
CA TYR A 69 37.69 -11.47 2.98
C TYR A 69 36.40 -11.41 3.78
N TYR A 70 36.48 -11.63 5.09
CA TYR A 70 35.35 -11.44 6.00
C TYR A 70 34.86 -9.98 5.94
N GLU A 71 35.78 -9.00 5.93
CA GLU A 71 35.50 -7.56 5.75
C GLU A 71 34.84 -7.25 4.41
N LYS A 72 35.37 -7.81 3.32
CA LYS A 72 34.73 -7.73 1.99
C LYS A 72 33.28 -8.26 2.04
N TYR A 73 33.03 -9.40 2.68
CA TYR A 73 31.72 -10.04 2.70
C TYR A 73 30.73 -9.38 3.67
N GLU A 74 31.21 -8.69 4.69
CA GLU A 74 30.36 -7.85 5.54
C GLU A 74 29.88 -6.60 4.80
N ASN A 75 30.75 -5.96 4.01
CA ASN A 75 30.37 -4.83 3.17
C ASN A 75 29.33 -5.22 2.09
N LEU A 76 29.37 -6.45 1.60
CA LEU A 76 28.38 -7.01 0.66
C LEU A 76 27.10 -7.53 1.36
N GLY A 77 27.05 -7.50 2.69
CA GLY A 77 25.89 -7.95 3.47
C GLY A 77 25.73 -9.48 3.57
N TYR A 78 26.73 -10.27 3.15
CA TYR A 78 26.65 -11.73 3.10
C TYR A 78 26.92 -12.40 4.45
N MET A 79 27.68 -11.75 5.32
CA MET A 79 28.00 -12.26 6.66
C MET A 79 28.34 -11.14 7.63
N LYS A 80 28.22 -11.39 8.94
CA LYS A 80 28.62 -10.43 9.98
C LYS A 80 29.88 -10.91 10.68
N ILE A 81 30.88 -10.05 10.74
CA ILE A 81 32.17 -10.34 11.41
C ILE A 81 32.01 -10.11 12.90
N HIS A 82 31.36 -9.00 13.23
CA HIS A 82 31.08 -8.63 14.59
C HIS A 82 29.75 -9.25 15.03
N TYR A 83 29.82 -10.05 16.09
CA TYR A 83 28.61 -10.35 16.86
C TYR A 83 28.13 -9.06 17.52
N THR A 84 27.11 -8.42 16.96
CA THR A 84 26.32 -7.41 17.65
C THR A 84 25.20 -8.14 18.42
N PRO A 85 25.28 -8.25 19.75
CA PRO A 85 24.31 -9.00 20.52
C PRO A 85 22.88 -8.47 20.38
N TYR A 86 22.74 -7.22 19.93
CA TYR A 86 21.49 -6.46 19.90
C TYR A 86 20.82 -6.38 18.52
N LYS A 87 21.32 -7.12 17.51
CA LYS A 87 20.77 -7.14 16.12
C LYS A 87 20.52 -5.74 15.53
N CYS A 88 21.49 -4.84 15.63
CA CYS A 88 21.38 -3.44 15.20
C CYS A 88 22.50 -3.12 14.19
N ALA A 89 22.19 -2.39 13.12
CA ALA A 89 23.19 -1.85 12.19
C ALA A 89 23.98 -0.69 12.85
N PRO A 90 25.20 -0.35 12.37
CA PRO A 90 25.98 0.76 12.92
C PRO A 90 25.26 2.13 12.89
N GLU A 91 24.51 2.42 11.83
CA GLU A 91 23.75 3.66 11.65
C GLU A 91 22.60 3.72 12.67
N GLU A 92 21.86 2.63 12.77
CA GLU A 92 20.76 2.48 13.73
C GLU A 92 21.27 2.57 15.18
N LEU A 93 22.48 2.07 15.44
CA LEU A 93 23.12 2.17 16.75
C LEU A 93 23.41 3.62 17.12
N ASN A 94 23.90 4.44 16.18
CA ASN A 94 24.15 5.86 16.40
C ASN A 94 22.84 6.63 16.64
N VAL A 95 21.80 6.38 15.84
CA VAL A 95 20.46 6.97 16.06
C VAL A 95 19.93 6.64 17.45
N ARG A 96 20.05 5.39 17.90
CA ARG A 96 19.62 4.99 19.25
C ARG A 96 20.44 5.68 20.34
N LYS A 97 21.75 5.87 20.16
CA LYS A 97 22.58 6.63 21.13
C LYS A 97 22.12 8.07 21.24
N GLU A 98 21.93 8.75 20.12
CA GLU A 98 21.48 10.15 20.09
C GLU A 98 20.11 10.31 20.74
N LYS A 99 19.16 9.41 20.42
CA LYS A 99 17.84 9.41 21.05
C LYS A 99 17.92 9.21 22.57
N LEU A 100 18.80 8.34 23.06
CA LEU A 100 18.96 8.12 24.51
C LEU A 100 19.61 9.31 25.22
N ILE A 101 20.59 9.94 24.58
CA ILE A 101 21.21 11.18 25.08
C ILE A 101 20.17 12.29 25.15
N LYS A 102 19.40 12.50 24.08
CA LYS A 102 18.35 13.53 24.02
C LYS A 102 17.25 13.27 25.05
N LEU A 103 16.86 12.02 25.27
CA LEU A 103 15.93 11.65 26.35
C LEU A 103 16.45 12.07 27.72
N SER A 104 17.69 11.70 28.04
CA SER A 104 18.33 12.05 29.31
C SER A 104 18.40 13.57 29.52
N GLN A 105 18.82 14.32 28.50
CA GLN A 105 18.86 15.78 28.53
C GLN A 105 17.46 16.38 28.72
N THR A 106 16.45 15.85 28.03
CA THR A 106 15.07 16.33 28.12
C THR A 106 14.52 16.15 29.52
N LEU A 107 14.68 14.97 30.11
CA LEU A 107 14.16 14.68 31.46
C LEU A 107 14.86 15.51 32.54
N ASN A 108 16.14 15.81 32.36
CA ASN A 108 16.94 16.63 33.27
C ASN A 108 16.83 18.15 33.00
N SER A 109 16.07 18.56 31.99
CA SER A 109 15.90 19.98 31.66
C SER A 109 14.89 20.68 32.58
N ASN A 110 14.90 22.02 32.55
CA ASN A 110 13.93 22.86 33.26
C ASN A 110 12.58 23.02 32.53
N LEU A 111 12.33 22.22 31.48
CA LEU A 111 11.04 22.22 30.78
C LEU A 111 9.92 21.74 31.72
N SER A 112 8.68 22.17 31.44
CA SER A 112 7.52 21.60 32.11
C SER A 112 7.39 20.10 31.81
N GLU A 113 6.81 19.34 32.73
CA GLU A 113 6.60 17.90 32.56
C GLU A 113 5.80 17.57 31.30
N TYR A 114 4.81 18.42 30.96
CA TYR A 114 4.08 18.32 29.70
C TYR A 114 5.00 18.45 28.47
N ASN A 115 5.84 19.49 28.42
CA ASN A 115 6.74 19.71 27.28
C ASN A 115 7.80 18.61 27.18
N LYS A 116 8.28 18.10 28.32
CA LYS A 116 9.15 16.91 28.34
C LYS A 116 8.44 15.71 27.73
N ALA A 117 7.19 15.44 28.14
CA ALA A 117 6.41 14.33 27.63
C ALA A 117 6.20 14.42 26.10
N MET A 118 5.89 15.60 25.55
CA MET A 118 5.74 15.79 24.10
C MET A 118 7.02 15.43 23.33
N ILE A 119 8.18 15.90 23.79
CA ILE A 119 9.48 15.58 23.15
C ILE A 119 9.77 14.09 23.25
N VAL A 120 9.50 13.49 24.41
CA VAL A 120 9.74 12.07 24.68
C VAL A 120 8.90 11.17 23.79
N PHE A 121 7.60 11.46 23.62
CA PHE A 121 6.74 10.70 22.71
C PHE A 121 7.10 10.94 21.24
N GLY A 122 7.65 12.10 20.87
CA GLY A 122 8.27 12.30 19.56
C GLY A 122 9.47 11.41 19.29
N LEU A 123 10.22 11.01 20.32
CA LEU A 123 11.39 10.14 20.16
C LEU A 123 11.02 8.66 20.07
N TYR A 124 10.03 8.20 20.85
CA TYR A 124 9.76 6.77 21.05
C TYR A 124 8.32 6.34 20.80
N LYS A 125 7.37 7.22 20.48
CA LYS A 125 5.92 6.95 20.34
C LYS A 125 5.23 6.46 21.62
N ASP A 126 5.80 5.50 22.33
CA ASP A 126 5.32 4.96 23.61
C ASP A 126 6.46 4.29 24.41
N SER A 127 6.14 3.89 25.64
CA SER A 127 7.06 3.21 26.58
C SER A 127 7.52 1.84 26.10
N GLU A 128 6.71 1.11 25.33
CA GLU A 128 7.03 -0.23 24.88
C GLU A 128 8.05 -0.22 23.75
N VAL A 129 7.93 0.73 22.83
CA VAL A 129 8.94 1.00 21.81
C VAL A 129 10.27 1.36 22.48
N PHE A 130 10.27 2.27 23.47
CA PHE A 130 11.46 2.60 24.24
C PHE A 130 12.09 1.34 24.88
N ARG A 131 11.29 0.55 25.60
CA ARG A 131 11.75 -0.68 26.27
C ARG A 131 12.38 -1.66 25.28
N ARG A 132 11.73 -1.89 24.14
CA ARG A 132 12.25 -2.76 23.07
C ARG A 132 13.57 -2.25 22.52
N SER A 133 13.72 -0.93 22.34
CA SER A 133 14.94 -0.32 21.80
C SER A 133 16.19 -0.54 22.67
N TYR A 134 16.05 -0.61 24.00
CA TYR A 134 17.20 -0.64 24.93
C TYR A 134 17.34 -1.92 25.76
N SER A 135 16.31 -2.78 25.83
CA SER A 135 16.36 -4.02 26.62
C SER A 135 17.56 -4.93 26.29
N LEU A 136 17.95 -4.99 25.02
CA LEU A 136 19.11 -5.78 24.59
C LEU A 136 20.43 -5.10 24.96
N PHE A 137 20.53 -3.76 24.90
CA PHE A 137 21.73 -3.02 25.30
C PHE A 137 22.05 -3.23 26.77
N ILE A 138 21.04 -3.24 27.64
CA ILE A 138 21.20 -3.55 29.06
C ILE A 138 21.69 -4.99 29.24
N LYS A 139 21.00 -5.96 28.61
CA LYS A 139 21.26 -7.39 28.83
C LYS A 139 22.63 -7.84 28.34
N LEU A 140 23.09 -7.31 27.20
CA LEU A 140 24.23 -7.87 26.48
C LEU A 140 25.35 -6.85 26.24
N GLY A 141 25.23 -5.61 26.71
CA GLY A 141 26.10 -4.47 26.33
C GLY A 141 26.90 -3.81 27.42
N ALA A 142 26.96 -4.42 28.59
CA ALA A 142 27.80 -3.97 29.70
C ALA A 142 29.28 -3.81 29.31
N SER A 143 29.79 -4.61 28.38
CA SER A 143 31.21 -4.65 28.00
C SER A 143 31.50 -4.14 26.57
N ASP A 144 30.51 -3.57 25.85
CA ASP A 144 30.70 -3.11 24.47
C ASP A 144 31.27 -1.68 24.43
N PRO A 145 32.50 -1.45 23.94
CA PRO A 145 33.11 -0.11 23.89
C PRO A 145 32.32 0.88 23.05
N ARG A 146 31.53 0.40 22.08
CA ARG A 146 30.72 1.28 21.23
C ARG A 146 29.62 1.97 22.03
N LEU A 147 29.22 1.45 23.19
CA LEU A 147 28.17 2.01 24.04
C LEU A 147 28.73 2.96 25.12
N ASP A 148 30.05 3.17 25.17
CA ASP A 148 30.72 3.94 26.24
C ASP A 148 30.14 5.34 26.40
N SER A 149 29.87 6.03 25.29
CA SER A 149 29.31 7.38 25.29
C SER A 149 27.93 7.49 25.95
N ILE A 150 27.19 6.39 26.03
CA ILE A 150 25.84 6.32 26.63
C ILE A 150 25.77 5.46 27.89
N ARG A 151 26.90 4.97 28.40
CA ARG A 151 26.95 3.98 29.49
C ARG A 151 26.26 4.45 30.76
N GLU A 152 26.50 5.69 31.19
CA GLU A 152 25.79 6.29 32.33
C GLU A 152 24.29 6.46 32.09
N LYS A 153 23.87 6.69 30.84
CA LYS A 153 22.45 6.81 30.50
C LYS A 153 21.78 5.44 30.50
N LEU A 154 22.49 4.38 30.10
CA LEU A 154 21.99 3.01 30.14
C LEU A 154 21.69 2.51 31.55
N LYS A 155 22.44 2.98 32.56
CA LYS A 155 22.15 2.69 33.98
C LYS A 155 20.79 3.24 34.44
N ASN A 156 20.29 4.29 33.78
CA ASN A 156 19.05 4.97 34.14
C ASN A 156 17.85 4.52 33.28
N VAL A 157 17.97 3.46 32.48
CA VAL A 157 16.89 3.04 31.57
C VAL A 157 15.61 2.64 32.32
N ASP A 158 15.71 2.00 33.47
CA ASP A 158 14.53 1.66 34.28
C ASP A 158 13.81 2.92 34.79
N TYR A 159 14.59 3.91 35.22
CA TYR A 159 14.05 5.22 35.59
C TYR A 159 13.35 5.89 34.41
N TYR A 160 13.99 5.91 33.23
CA TYR A 160 13.39 6.48 32.02
C TYR A 160 12.11 5.75 31.61
N TYR A 161 12.09 4.42 31.63
CA TYR A 161 10.90 3.64 31.33
C TYR A 161 9.75 3.99 32.28
N ASN A 162 10.03 4.05 33.59
CA ASN A 162 9.05 4.42 34.60
C ASN A 162 8.52 5.84 34.41
N LYS A 163 9.38 6.79 34.03
CA LYS A 163 8.96 8.17 33.71
C LYS A 163 8.08 8.24 32.46
N ILE A 164 8.39 7.50 31.41
CA ILE A 164 7.52 7.43 30.21
C ILE A 164 6.17 6.80 30.58
N LYS A 165 6.17 5.73 31.40
CA LYS A 165 4.94 5.11 31.91
C LYS A 165 4.11 6.06 32.77
N GLU A 166 4.74 6.90 33.57
CA GLU A 166 4.09 7.95 34.34
C GLU A 166 3.39 8.95 33.40
N TYR A 167 4.07 9.43 32.36
CA TYR A 167 3.46 10.32 31.35
C TYR A 167 2.29 9.67 30.61
N GLU A 168 2.36 8.37 30.29
CA GLU A 168 1.23 7.63 29.71
C GLU A 168 0.03 7.63 30.67
N ARG A 169 0.26 7.37 31.97
CA ARG A 169 -0.79 7.34 32.99
C ARG A 169 -1.40 8.72 33.24
N LEU A 170 -0.62 9.78 33.09
CA LEU A 170 -1.07 11.17 33.21
C LEU A 170 -1.84 11.67 31.96
N GLY A 171 -1.97 10.85 30.92
CA GLY A 171 -2.72 11.19 29.70
C GLY A 171 -1.91 11.91 28.62
N TYR A 172 -0.64 12.25 28.87
CA TYR A 172 0.17 13.03 27.92
C TYR A 172 0.43 12.30 26.59
N LEU A 173 0.38 10.97 26.55
CA LEU A 173 0.45 10.23 25.28
C LEU A 173 -0.79 10.48 24.41
N ILE A 174 -1.96 10.58 25.03
CA ILE A 174 -3.22 10.85 24.34
C ILE A 174 -3.17 12.28 23.79
N ASP A 175 -2.74 13.24 24.62
CA ASP A 175 -2.58 14.63 24.21
C ASP A 175 -1.56 14.79 23.07
N TYR A 176 -0.43 14.09 23.15
CA TYR A 176 0.57 14.10 22.09
C TYR A 176 0.00 13.57 20.76
N ARG A 177 -0.73 12.45 20.80
CA ARG A 177 -1.38 11.88 19.61
C ARG A 177 -2.44 12.82 19.05
N TYR A 178 -3.23 13.46 19.91
CA TYR A 178 -4.21 14.45 19.52
C TYR A 178 -3.56 15.68 18.89
N TYR A 179 -2.47 16.19 19.48
CA TYR A 179 -1.70 17.29 18.93
C TYR A 179 -1.11 16.96 17.55
N GLN A 180 -0.51 15.77 17.38
CA GLN A 180 -0.02 15.32 16.08
C GLN A 180 -1.15 15.25 15.05
N LYS A 181 -2.27 14.59 15.41
CA LYS A 181 -3.44 14.48 14.54
C LYS A 181 -3.98 15.86 14.14
N THR A 182 -4.02 16.80 15.08
CA THR A 182 -4.46 18.19 14.84
C THR A 182 -3.46 18.95 13.97
N THR A 183 -2.16 18.67 14.08
CA THR A 183 -1.12 19.26 13.21
C THR A 183 -1.26 18.75 11.79
N ASP A 184 -1.41 17.43 11.62
CA ASP A 184 -1.66 16.80 10.31
C ASP A 184 -2.94 17.37 9.68
N TYR A 185 -4.01 17.54 10.46
CA TYR A 185 -5.23 18.18 9.97
C TYR A 185 -5.01 19.65 9.57
N ARG A 186 -4.26 20.43 10.35
CA ARG A 186 -3.97 21.84 10.02
C ARG A 186 -3.16 21.96 8.73
N GLU A 187 -2.20 21.08 8.50
CA GLU A 187 -1.43 21.03 7.26
C GLU A 187 -2.30 20.67 6.06
N ASN A 188 -3.25 19.74 6.23
CA ASN A 188 -4.15 19.30 5.17
C ASN A 188 -5.37 20.22 4.96
N TYR A 189 -5.69 21.10 5.91
CA TYR A 189 -6.91 21.92 5.89
C TYR A 189 -7.07 22.78 4.63
N PRO A 190 -6.04 23.51 4.13
CA PRO A 190 -6.19 24.31 2.91
C PRO A 190 -6.61 23.47 1.70
N TYR A 191 -6.01 22.28 1.56
CA TYR A 191 -6.35 21.34 0.49
C TYR A 191 -7.74 20.75 0.68
N ALA A 192 -8.08 20.30 1.89
CA ALA A 192 -9.40 19.77 2.21
C ALA A 192 -10.51 20.79 1.93
N LYS A 193 -10.33 22.04 2.37
CA LYS A 193 -11.25 23.14 2.12
C LYS A 193 -11.44 23.38 0.64
N TYR A 194 -10.34 23.41 -0.14
CA TYR A 194 -10.41 23.57 -1.58
C TYR A 194 -11.24 22.45 -2.22
N ILE A 195 -10.90 21.19 -2.00
CA ILE A 195 -11.57 20.03 -2.61
C ILE A 195 -13.07 20.01 -2.27
N ILE A 196 -13.44 20.24 -1.02
CA ILE A 196 -14.85 20.22 -0.61
C ILE A 196 -15.62 21.42 -1.16
N THR A 197 -14.99 22.60 -1.24
CA THR A 197 -15.61 23.75 -1.92
C THR A 197 -15.87 23.44 -3.40
N GLN A 198 -14.94 22.75 -4.07
CA GLN A 198 -15.14 22.29 -5.45
C GLN A 198 -16.29 21.28 -5.56
N TYR A 199 -16.40 20.35 -4.60
CA TYR A 199 -17.53 19.42 -4.55
C TYR A 199 -18.87 20.13 -4.38
N LEU A 200 -18.94 21.12 -3.48
CA LEU A 200 -20.16 21.90 -3.27
C LEU A 200 -20.61 22.65 -4.52
N ASN A 201 -19.64 23.15 -5.30
CA ASN A 201 -19.88 23.89 -6.53
C ASN A 201 -20.06 22.98 -7.77
N THR A 202 -19.90 21.66 -7.64
CA THR A 202 -20.07 20.78 -8.79
C THR A 202 -21.55 20.62 -9.17
N ASN A 203 -21.76 20.56 -10.48
CA ASN A 203 -23.05 20.21 -11.07
C ASN A 203 -23.23 18.69 -11.21
N SER A 204 -22.16 17.91 -11.03
CA SER A 204 -22.26 16.45 -11.05
C SER A 204 -22.94 15.96 -9.77
N TYR A 205 -24.01 15.18 -9.95
CA TYR A 205 -24.62 14.41 -8.86
C TYR A 205 -23.94 13.05 -8.66
N ASN A 206 -23.06 12.63 -9.58
CA ASN A 206 -22.30 11.40 -9.46
C ASN A 206 -20.95 11.67 -8.76
N PHE A 207 -20.80 11.12 -7.56
CA PHE A 207 -19.60 11.28 -6.75
C PHE A 207 -18.33 10.75 -7.44
N HIS A 208 -18.43 9.64 -8.18
CA HIS A 208 -17.27 9.07 -8.86
C HIS A 208 -16.76 9.94 -10.00
N ASP A 209 -17.66 10.58 -10.76
CA ASP A 209 -17.28 11.50 -11.82
C ASP A 209 -16.51 12.70 -11.23
N PHE A 210 -16.95 13.22 -10.08
CA PHE A 210 -16.21 14.26 -9.36
C PHE A 210 -14.81 13.80 -8.94
N LEU A 211 -14.67 12.59 -8.40
CA LEU A 211 -13.35 12.07 -8.03
C LEU A 211 -12.43 11.94 -9.24
N GLU A 212 -12.94 11.44 -10.37
CA GLU A 212 -12.17 11.30 -11.61
C GLU A 212 -11.72 12.65 -12.16
N ASP A 213 -12.62 13.65 -12.21
CA ASP A 213 -12.32 14.98 -12.73
C ASP A 213 -11.20 15.69 -11.95
N TYR A 214 -11.10 15.43 -10.64
CA TYR A 214 -10.07 16.00 -9.77
C TYR A 214 -8.89 15.06 -9.51
N GLY A 215 -8.85 13.88 -10.15
CA GLY A 215 -7.77 12.90 -9.99
C GLY A 215 -7.63 12.36 -8.56
N LEU A 216 -8.76 12.24 -7.85
CA LEU A 216 -8.82 11.84 -6.44
C LEU A 216 -9.13 10.36 -6.29
N THR A 217 -8.58 9.78 -5.22
CA THR A 217 -9.06 8.50 -4.70
C THR A 217 -10.08 8.74 -3.60
N GLU A 218 -10.98 7.78 -3.35
CA GLU A 218 -11.90 7.84 -2.20
C GLU A 218 -11.16 8.03 -0.88
N THR A 219 -10.01 7.37 -0.71
CA THR A 219 -9.17 7.52 0.48
C THR A 219 -8.70 8.97 0.66
N THR A 220 -8.22 9.61 -0.40
CA THR A 220 -7.79 11.01 -0.37
C THR A 220 -8.95 11.94 -0.02
N PHE A 221 -10.13 11.70 -0.61
CA PHE A 221 -11.32 12.51 -0.33
C PHE A 221 -11.78 12.32 1.12
N ASN A 222 -11.76 11.10 1.65
CA ASN A 222 -12.12 10.81 3.04
C ASN A 222 -11.18 11.49 4.05
N ILE A 223 -9.88 11.60 3.74
CA ILE A 223 -8.95 12.38 4.56
C ILE A 223 -9.36 13.86 4.60
N CYS A 224 -9.82 14.42 3.47
CA CYS A 224 -10.32 15.79 3.42
C CYS A 224 -11.57 15.95 4.30
N LEU A 225 -12.51 15.00 4.23
CA LEU A 225 -13.71 15.01 5.08
C LEU A 225 -13.38 14.94 6.57
N GLU A 226 -12.51 14.03 6.98
CA GLU A 226 -12.08 13.93 8.38
C GLU A 226 -11.35 15.19 8.85
N THR A 227 -10.58 15.83 7.97
CA THR A 227 -9.93 17.12 8.27
C THR A 227 -10.95 18.23 8.53
N LEU A 228 -11.98 18.33 7.68
CA LEU A 228 -13.03 19.34 7.86
C LEU A 228 -13.93 19.04 9.06
N LYS A 229 -14.25 17.77 9.30
CA LYS A 229 -15.06 17.36 10.45
C LYS A 229 -14.47 17.85 11.77
N GLU A 230 -13.14 17.91 11.87
CA GLU A 230 -12.47 18.37 13.09
C GLU A 230 -12.16 19.87 13.12
N LEU A 231 -11.93 20.51 11.96
CA LEU A 231 -11.46 21.90 11.89
C LEU A 231 -12.50 22.92 11.37
N ASP A 232 -13.52 22.47 10.63
CA ASP A 232 -14.51 23.30 9.93
C ASP A 232 -15.83 22.54 9.75
N VAL A 233 -16.52 22.36 10.87
CA VAL A 233 -17.76 21.58 10.99
C VAL A 233 -18.86 22.13 10.08
N ASP A 234 -18.92 23.44 9.88
CA ASP A 234 -19.92 24.09 9.03
C ASP A 234 -19.75 23.70 7.56
N LEU A 235 -18.51 23.69 7.06
CA LEU A 235 -18.23 23.25 5.69
C LEU A 235 -18.46 21.74 5.53
N PHE A 236 -18.16 20.94 6.56
CA PHE A 236 -18.48 19.52 6.58
C PHE A 236 -20.00 19.27 6.51
N ASN A 237 -20.81 20.00 7.27
CA ASN A 237 -22.27 19.89 7.25
C ASN A 237 -22.84 20.27 5.88
N GLN A 238 -22.35 21.34 5.26
CA GLN A 238 -22.73 21.71 3.88
C GLN A 238 -22.44 20.58 2.89
N TYR A 239 -21.29 19.92 3.02
CA TYR A 239 -20.97 18.73 2.22
C TYR A 239 -22.00 17.62 2.42
N GLN A 240 -22.36 17.29 3.66
CA GLN A 240 -23.32 16.22 3.95
C GLN A 240 -24.68 16.49 3.30
N GLU A 241 -25.19 17.72 3.41
CA GLU A 241 -26.45 18.13 2.79
C GLU A 241 -26.39 18.00 1.26
N LYS A 242 -25.34 18.55 0.63
CA LYS A 242 -25.14 18.46 -0.82
C LYS A 242 -24.99 17.01 -1.28
N HIS A 243 -24.26 16.19 -0.53
CA HIS A 243 -24.05 14.79 -0.85
C HIS A 243 -25.37 14.01 -0.84
N GLN A 244 -26.20 14.21 0.19
CA GLN A 244 -27.51 13.58 0.29
C GLN A 244 -28.46 14.02 -0.84
N ILE A 245 -28.44 15.30 -1.21
CA ILE A 245 -29.20 15.81 -2.37
C ILE A 245 -28.73 15.13 -3.65
N ASN A 246 -27.42 15.03 -3.87
CA ASN A 246 -26.83 14.39 -5.04
C ASN A 246 -27.18 12.89 -5.11
N GLU A 247 -27.13 12.16 -3.99
CA GLU A 247 -27.56 10.76 -3.92
C GLU A 247 -29.03 10.58 -4.30
N ASN A 248 -29.91 11.47 -3.82
CA ASN A 248 -31.33 11.45 -4.18
C ASN A 248 -31.55 11.72 -5.67
N ILE A 249 -30.83 12.70 -6.26
CA ILE A 249 -30.90 13.00 -7.69
C ILE A 249 -30.41 11.79 -8.51
N LEU A 250 -29.29 11.19 -8.13
CA LEU A 250 -28.75 9.98 -8.76
C LEU A 250 -29.76 8.82 -8.70
N LEU A 251 -30.41 8.62 -7.55
CA LEU A 251 -31.43 7.61 -7.38
C LEU A 251 -32.62 7.84 -8.33
N MET A 252 -33.13 9.06 -8.42
CA MET A 252 -34.22 9.41 -9.35
C MET A 252 -33.83 9.16 -10.81
N HIS A 253 -32.61 9.53 -11.19
CA HIS A 253 -32.08 9.26 -12.52
C HIS A 253 -32.00 7.74 -12.81
N ASN A 254 -31.47 6.97 -11.87
CA ASN A 254 -31.37 5.51 -11.99
C ASN A 254 -32.75 4.85 -12.08
N ILE A 255 -33.76 5.35 -11.36
CA ILE A 255 -35.14 4.87 -11.48
C ILE A 255 -35.69 5.09 -12.89
N GLU A 256 -35.45 6.24 -13.50
CA GLU A 256 -35.89 6.50 -14.88
C GLU A 256 -35.21 5.58 -15.89
N ILE A 257 -33.92 5.30 -15.70
CA ILE A 257 -33.20 4.29 -16.49
C ILE A 257 -33.85 2.91 -16.34
N PHE A 258 -34.19 2.48 -15.12
CA PHE A 258 -34.85 1.20 -14.91
C PHE A 258 -36.25 1.14 -15.54
N LYS A 259 -37.00 2.24 -15.55
CA LYS A 259 -38.28 2.33 -16.27
C LYS A 259 -38.09 2.19 -17.78
N ASP A 260 -37.03 2.77 -18.33
CA ASP A 260 -36.71 2.64 -19.76
C ASP A 260 -36.30 1.19 -20.11
N ILE A 261 -35.47 0.56 -19.29
CA ILE A 261 -35.13 -0.87 -19.42
C ILE A 261 -36.38 -1.74 -19.32
N TYR A 262 -37.25 -1.47 -18.34
CA TYR A 262 -38.53 -2.18 -18.19
C TYR A 262 -39.37 -2.07 -19.47
N PHE A 263 -39.52 -0.86 -20.00
CA PHE A 263 -40.25 -0.61 -21.24
C PHE A 263 -39.63 -1.40 -22.40
N GLY A 264 -38.30 -1.35 -22.57
CA GLY A 264 -37.56 -2.10 -23.57
C GLY A 264 -37.76 -3.62 -23.49
N ILE A 265 -37.78 -4.19 -22.29
CA ILE A 265 -38.08 -5.63 -22.10
C ILE A 265 -39.50 -5.96 -22.57
N THR A 266 -40.47 -5.07 -22.31
CA THR A 266 -41.89 -5.33 -22.66
C THR A 266 -42.23 -5.11 -24.12
N THR A 267 -41.64 -4.10 -24.77
CA THR A 267 -42.01 -3.67 -26.12
C THR A 267 -41.00 -4.08 -27.19
N GLY A 268 -39.77 -4.44 -26.79
CA GLY A 268 -38.65 -4.64 -27.69
C GLY A 268 -37.95 -3.34 -28.13
N TYR A 269 -38.38 -2.18 -27.63
CA TYR A 269 -37.84 -0.86 -27.98
C TYR A 269 -37.73 0.03 -26.75
N LEU A 270 -36.68 0.83 -26.68
CA LEU A 270 -36.46 1.85 -25.65
C LEU A 270 -37.28 3.11 -25.96
N LYS A 271 -37.36 4.05 -24.99
CA LYS A 271 -38.06 5.33 -25.16
C LYS A 271 -37.53 6.19 -26.32
N ASP A 272 -36.29 5.97 -26.73
CA ASP A 272 -35.61 6.65 -27.83
C ASP A 272 -35.76 5.90 -29.18
N ASP A 273 -36.70 4.95 -29.27
CA ASP A 273 -36.94 4.05 -30.41
C ASP A 273 -35.78 3.10 -30.75
N THR A 274 -34.72 3.04 -29.92
CA THR A 274 -33.64 2.07 -30.10
C THR A 274 -34.15 0.66 -29.81
N LYS A 275 -33.85 -0.29 -30.69
CA LYS A 275 -34.20 -1.70 -30.49
C LYS A 275 -33.53 -2.24 -29.23
N PHE A 276 -34.33 -2.71 -28.28
CA PHE A 276 -33.85 -3.26 -27.03
C PHE A 276 -33.17 -4.62 -27.25
N ASN A 277 -31.98 -4.79 -26.68
CA ASN A 277 -31.18 -6.01 -26.74
C ASN A 277 -30.22 -6.08 -25.54
N ALA A 278 -29.47 -7.18 -25.43
CA ALA A 278 -28.56 -7.41 -24.31
C ALA A 278 -27.46 -6.33 -24.20
N PHE A 279 -26.95 -5.81 -25.32
CA PHE A 279 -25.95 -4.74 -25.30
C PHE A 279 -26.55 -3.45 -24.76
N GLU A 280 -27.74 -3.04 -25.23
CA GLU A 280 -28.42 -1.85 -24.72
C GLU A 280 -28.83 -1.98 -23.24
N PHE A 281 -29.14 -3.21 -22.78
CA PHE A 281 -29.35 -3.51 -21.35
C PHE A 281 -28.09 -3.22 -20.53
N PHE A 282 -26.93 -3.78 -20.88
CA PHE A 282 -25.68 -3.56 -20.14
C PHE A 282 -25.16 -2.13 -20.26
N LYS A 283 -25.40 -1.47 -21.40
CA LYS A 283 -25.01 -0.07 -21.64
C LYS A 283 -25.73 0.91 -20.71
N ARG A 284 -27.02 0.68 -20.46
CA ARG A 284 -27.84 1.57 -19.63
C ARG A 284 -27.80 1.21 -18.14
N LEU A 285 -27.41 -0.01 -17.79
CA LEU A 285 -27.51 -0.47 -16.41
C LEU A 285 -26.67 0.42 -15.45
N PRO A 286 -27.30 1.07 -14.46
CA PRO A 286 -26.59 2.01 -13.58
C PRO A 286 -25.83 1.30 -12.44
N ILE A 287 -25.63 -0.02 -12.54
CA ILE A 287 -25.05 -0.85 -11.49
C ILE A 287 -23.95 -1.70 -12.11
N SER A 288 -22.74 -1.60 -11.55
CA SER A 288 -21.66 -2.50 -11.86
C SER A 288 -21.88 -3.87 -11.21
N SER A 289 -21.74 -4.93 -11.99
CA SER A 289 -22.05 -6.28 -11.54
C SER A 289 -20.86 -7.19 -11.36
N ASN A 290 -19.76 -7.01 -12.10
CA ASN A 290 -18.58 -7.91 -12.18
C ASN A 290 -18.81 -9.35 -11.62
N GLY A 291 -19.65 -10.14 -12.30
CA GLY A 291 -19.96 -11.53 -11.94
C GLY A 291 -21.04 -11.75 -10.87
N ALA A 292 -21.66 -10.71 -10.34
CA ALA A 292 -22.65 -10.74 -9.24
C ALA A 292 -23.96 -10.00 -9.58
N LEU A 293 -24.28 -9.86 -10.88
CA LEU A 293 -25.37 -9.01 -11.40
C LEU A 293 -26.70 -9.20 -10.68
N TYR A 294 -27.20 -10.44 -10.64
CA TYR A 294 -28.49 -10.76 -10.03
C TYR A 294 -28.55 -10.32 -8.57
N SER A 295 -27.49 -10.61 -7.80
CA SER A 295 -27.42 -10.27 -6.38
C SER A 295 -27.32 -8.75 -6.17
N ASN A 296 -26.55 -8.03 -7.00
CA ASN A 296 -26.40 -6.58 -6.91
C ASN A 296 -27.71 -5.87 -7.27
N LEU A 297 -28.40 -6.31 -8.32
CA LEU A 297 -29.73 -5.80 -8.67
C LEU A 297 -30.74 -6.03 -7.56
N THR A 298 -30.80 -7.26 -7.03
CA THR A 298 -31.73 -7.60 -5.94
C THR A 298 -31.51 -6.70 -4.73
N LYS A 299 -30.25 -6.55 -4.30
CA LYS A 299 -29.86 -5.66 -3.20
C LYS A 299 -30.25 -4.20 -3.49
N TYR A 300 -29.92 -3.71 -4.68
CA TYR A 300 -30.17 -2.32 -5.05
C TYR A 300 -31.67 -1.98 -5.05
N PHE A 301 -32.50 -2.82 -5.67
CA PHE A 301 -33.95 -2.60 -5.71
C PHE A 301 -34.59 -2.74 -4.33
N THR A 302 -34.15 -3.72 -3.52
CA THR A 302 -34.68 -3.92 -2.16
C THR A 302 -34.33 -2.73 -1.26
N HIS A 303 -33.07 -2.29 -1.30
CA HIS A 303 -32.60 -1.16 -0.49
C HIS A 303 -33.31 0.15 -0.86
N ASN A 304 -33.46 0.41 -2.16
CA ASN A 304 -34.04 1.64 -2.68
C ASN A 304 -35.57 1.57 -2.90
N LYS A 305 -36.21 0.44 -2.58
CA LYS A 305 -37.66 0.20 -2.75
C LYS A 305 -38.18 0.51 -4.16
N ILE A 306 -37.41 0.11 -5.19
CA ILE A 306 -37.77 0.34 -6.59
C ILE A 306 -38.76 -0.73 -7.06
N GLU A 307 -39.86 -0.31 -7.68
CA GLU A 307 -40.87 -1.20 -8.26
C GLU A 307 -40.39 -1.87 -9.56
N GLY A 308 -41.04 -2.96 -9.98
CA GLY A 308 -40.71 -3.64 -11.25
C GLY A 308 -39.52 -4.61 -11.21
N LEU A 309 -38.96 -4.88 -10.02
CA LEU A 309 -37.85 -5.82 -9.79
C LEU A 309 -38.02 -7.16 -10.53
N ASN A 310 -39.22 -7.75 -10.47
CA ASN A 310 -39.48 -9.09 -10.98
C ASN A 310 -39.25 -9.20 -12.49
N LEU A 311 -39.65 -8.21 -13.29
CA LEU A 311 -39.50 -8.29 -14.75
C LEU A 311 -38.03 -8.25 -15.15
N ILE A 312 -37.26 -7.33 -14.56
CA ILE A 312 -35.83 -7.16 -14.84
C ILE A 312 -35.04 -8.38 -14.37
N LEU A 313 -35.33 -8.92 -13.18
CA LEU A 313 -34.69 -10.16 -12.71
C LEU A 313 -35.06 -11.36 -13.57
N ASN A 314 -36.31 -11.47 -14.02
CA ASN A 314 -36.73 -12.53 -14.94
C ASN A 314 -35.97 -12.43 -16.26
N TYR A 315 -35.79 -11.23 -16.81
CA TYR A 315 -34.97 -11.02 -18.00
C TYR A 315 -33.51 -11.45 -17.78
N VAL A 316 -32.91 -11.08 -16.63
CA VAL A 316 -31.57 -11.54 -16.23
C VAL A 316 -31.49 -13.07 -16.21
N CYS A 317 -32.47 -13.74 -15.60
CA CYS A 317 -32.52 -15.21 -15.52
C CYS A 317 -32.69 -15.89 -16.88
N LEU A 318 -33.64 -15.40 -17.70
CA LEU A 318 -33.94 -15.97 -19.02
C LEU A 318 -32.74 -15.90 -19.98
N ASN A 319 -31.91 -14.86 -19.84
CA ASN A 319 -30.72 -14.69 -20.66
C ASN A 319 -29.43 -15.23 -20.02
N ASN A 320 -29.52 -15.94 -18.88
CA ASN A 320 -28.38 -16.49 -18.14
C ASN A 320 -27.39 -15.44 -17.61
N PHE A 321 -27.82 -14.20 -17.38
CA PHE A 321 -26.96 -13.13 -16.87
C PHE A 321 -26.69 -13.24 -15.36
N GLN A 322 -27.40 -14.12 -14.66
CA GLN A 322 -27.12 -14.50 -13.28
C GLN A 322 -25.83 -15.33 -13.13
N VAL A 323 -25.33 -15.91 -14.23
CA VAL A 323 -24.11 -16.74 -14.22
C VAL A 323 -22.88 -15.84 -14.15
N ALA A 324 -22.03 -16.06 -13.15
CA ALA A 324 -20.90 -15.19 -12.86
C ALA A 324 -19.91 -15.11 -14.04
N GLU A 325 -19.59 -16.24 -14.68
CA GLU A 325 -18.64 -16.30 -15.80
C GLU A 325 -19.12 -15.49 -17.02
N VAL A 326 -20.41 -15.21 -17.12
CA VAL A 326 -21.01 -14.48 -18.25
C VAL A 326 -20.89 -12.96 -18.03
N THR A 327 -21.03 -12.50 -16.79
CA THR A 327 -21.07 -11.07 -16.43
C THR A 327 -19.82 -10.57 -15.71
N LYS A 328 -18.84 -11.45 -15.48
CA LYS A 328 -17.51 -11.08 -14.99
C LYS A 328 -16.77 -10.25 -16.02
N THR A 329 -16.09 -9.21 -15.55
CA THR A 329 -15.22 -8.38 -16.39
C THR A 329 -14.11 -9.26 -16.96
N LEU A 330 -13.92 -9.18 -18.27
CA LEU A 330 -12.87 -9.90 -18.98
C LEU A 330 -11.60 -9.06 -19.00
N ASP A 331 -10.47 -9.71 -18.72
CA ASP A 331 -9.15 -9.13 -18.98
C ASP A 331 -8.70 -9.39 -20.43
N PHE A 332 -7.71 -8.60 -20.88
CA PHE A 332 -7.20 -8.70 -22.25
C PHE A 332 -6.65 -10.10 -22.59
N ALA A 333 -6.04 -10.79 -21.61
CA ALA A 333 -5.50 -12.13 -21.82
C ALA A 333 -6.62 -13.18 -21.98
N GLN A 334 -7.72 -13.05 -21.24
CA GLN A 334 -8.91 -13.89 -21.39
C GLN A 334 -9.56 -13.67 -22.75
N ILE A 335 -9.62 -12.42 -23.22
CA ILE A 335 -10.15 -12.09 -24.55
C ILE A 335 -9.30 -12.77 -25.63
N LEU A 336 -7.97 -12.59 -25.58
CA LEU A 336 -7.04 -13.18 -26.55
C LEU A 336 -7.07 -14.71 -26.55
N ASN A 337 -7.04 -15.34 -25.38
CA ASN A 337 -6.79 -16.78 -25.27
C ASN A 337 -8.06 -17.65 -25.28
N LYS A 338 -9.22 -17.10 -24.91
CA LYS A 338 -10.45 -17.88 -24.73
C LYS A 338 -11.65 -17.39 -25.54
N HIS A 339 -11.65 -16.12 -25.95
CA HIS A 339 -12.80 -15.50 -26.61
C HIS A 339 -12.52 -15.01 -28.02
N ASN A 340 -11.26 -15.08 -28.47
CA ASN A 340 -10.86 -14.85 -29.85
C ASN A 340 -10.75 -16.17 -30.65
N ASN A 341 -11.89 -16.78 -30.98
CA ASN A 341 -11.93 -17.99 -31.81
C ASN A 341 -11.97 -17.67 -33.32
N ASN A 342 -11.77 -16.41 -33.73
CA ASN A 342 -11.83 -16.01 -35.14
C ASN A 342 -10.43 -15.63 -35.64
N PRO A 343 -9.84 -16.38 -36.59
CA PRO A 343 -8.53 -16.09 -37.16
C PRO A 343 -8.41 -14.71 -37.81
N SER A 344 -9.53 -14.06 -38.17
CA SER A 344 -9.55 -12.74 -38.81
C SER A 344 -9.42 -11.57 -37.83
N LEU A 345 -9.47 -11.81 -36.52
CA LEU A 345 -9.37 -10.78 -35.49
C LEU A 345 -7.95 -10.75 -34.92
N ASP A 346 -7.15 -9.83 -35.46
CA ASP A 346 -5.82 -9.54 -34.91
C ASP A 346 -5.90 -8.68 -33.64
N ILE A 347 -4.73 -8.43 -33.03
CA ILE A 347 -4.61 -7.62 -31.81
C ILE A 347 -5.13 -6.19 -32.01
N THR A 348 -4.98 -5.62 -33.20
CA THR A 348 -5.40 -4.26 -33.52
C THR A 348 -6.92 -4.17 -33.49
N VAL A 349 -7.61 -5.10 -34.15
CA VAL A 349 -9.08 -5.15 -34.15
C VAL A 349 -9.64 -5.35 -32.75
N ILE A 350 -9.03 -6.23 -31.95
CA ILE A 350 -9.45 -6.42 -30.55
C ILE A 350 -9.33 -5.11 -29.77
N ARG A 351 -8.24 -4.36 -29.95
CA ARG A 351 -8.09 -3.05 -29.29
C ARG A 351 -9.15 -2.06 -29.73
N THR A 352 -9.55 -2.06 -30.99
CA THR A 352 -10.65 -1.22 -31.49
C THR A 352 -11.97 -1.58 -30.82
N ILE A 353 -12.32 -2.87 -30.74
CA ILE A 353 -13.53 -3.35 -30.07
C ILE A 353 -13.54 -2.95 -28.58
N LEU A 354 -12.40 -3.09 -27.89
CA LEU A 354 -12.31 -2.69 -26.49
C LEU A 354 -12.39 -1.17 -26.32
N SER A 355 -11.75 -0.40 -27.20
CA SER A 355 -11.86 1.06 -27.22
C SER A 355 -13.31 1.50 -27.43
N TYR A 356 -14.07 0.83 -28.30
CA TYR A 356 -15.49 1.09 -28.49
C TYR A 356 -16.29 0.91 -27.19
N LEU A 357 -16.09 -0.24 -26.52
CA LEU A 357 -16.76 -0.54 -25.24
C LEU A 357 -16.43 0.50 -24.17
N GLU A 358 -15.15 0.86 -24.03
CA GLU A 358 -14.67 1.84 -23.05
C GLU A 358 -15.25 3.24 -23.33
N LEU A 359 -15.21 3.71 -24.58
CA LEU A 359 -15.74 5.02 -24.96
C LEU A 359 -17.24 5.14 -24.73
N ASN A 360 -17.98 4.05 -24.89
CA ASN A 360 -19.41 3.99 -24.66
C ASN A 360 -19.77 3.63 -23.20
N LYS A 361 -18.78 3.54 -22.30
CA LYS A 361 -18.95 3.16 -20.89
C LYS A 361 -19.69 1.83 -20.69
N VAL A 362 -19.52 0.88 -21.61
CA VAL A 362 -20.15 -0.45 -21.56
C VAL A 362 -19.21 -1.44 -20.86
N PRO A 363 -19.69 -2.23 -19.88
CA PRO A 363 -18.83 -3.19 -19.18
C PRO A 363 -18.27 -4.24 -20.15
N ILE A 364 -16.98 -4.52 -20.08
CA ILE A 364 -16.30 -5.51 -20.93
C ILE A 364 -16.52 -6.92 -20.34
N ASN A 365 -17.59 -7.59 -20.75
CA ASN A 365 -17.91 -8.95 -20.35
C ASN A 365 -18.14 -9.83 -21.59
N ARG A 366 -18.41 -11.13 -21.38
CA ARG A 366 -18.57 -12.07 -22.49
C ARG A 366 -19.70 -11.68 -23.45
N ILE A 367 -20.79 -11.10 -22.96
CA ILE A 367 -21.96 -10.75 -23.77
C ILE A 367 -21.66 -9.51 -24.61
N THR A 368 -21.26 -8.42 -23.95
CA THR A 368 -21.02 -7.13 -24.59
C THR A 368 -19.85 -7.22 -25.58
N TYR A 369 -18.78 -7.94 -25.23
CA TYR A 369 -17.66 -8.19 -26.14
C TYR A 369 -18.12 -8.94 -27.40
N ASN A 370 -18.88 -10.02 -27.27
CA ASN A 370 -19.34 -10.78 -28.44
C ASN A 370 -20.31 -9.98 -29.31
N TYR A 371 -21.16 -9.14 -28.69
CA TYR A 371 -22.07 -8.27 -29.42
C TYR A 371 -21.30 -7.24 -30.25
N VAL A 372 -20.41 -6.47 -29.62
CA VAL A 372 -19.61 -5.44 -30.30
C VAL A 372 -18.66 -6.05 -31.34
N LYS A 373 -18.10 -7.24 -31.06
CA LYS A 373 -17.32 -8.00 -32.05
C LYS A 373 -18.13 -8.28 -33.32
N ASN A 374 -19.40 -8.68 -33.19
CA ASN A 374 -20.26 -8.93 -34.34
C ASN A 374 -20.61 -7.63 -35.07
N MET A 375 -20.87 -6.54 -34.34
CA MET A 375 -21.08 -5.21 -34.94
C MET A 375 -19.87 -4.79 -35.80
N TYR A 376 -18.66 -4.97 -35.28
CA TYR A 376 -17.43 -4.68 -36.01
C TYR A 376 -17.31 -5.54 -37.29
N LEU A 377 -17.54 -6.85 -37.17
CA LEU A 377 -17.51 -7.78 -38.31
C LEU A 377 -18.57 -7.46 -39.38
N ASN A 378 -19.67 -6.84 -38.99
CA ASN A 378 -20.74 -6.38 -39.88
C ASN A 378 -20.48 -4.96 -40.43
N ASN A 379 -19.34 -4.34 -40.13
CA ASN A 379 -18.99 -2.96 -40.48
C ASN A 379 -19.97 -1.90 -39.92
N GLU A 380 -20.58 -2.17 -38.77
CA GLU A 380 -21.45 -1.19 -38.08
C GLU A 380 -20.63 -0.06 -37.41
N PHE A 381 -19.34 -0.30 -37.17
CA PHE A 381 -18.35 0.72 -36.80
C PHE A 381 -16.94 0.28 -37.20
N ASN A 382 -16.01 1.22 -37.27
CA ASN A 382 -14.60 0.99 -37.59
C ASN A 382 -13.65 1.94 -36.80
N ASP A 383 -12.36 1.87 -37.09
CA ASP A 383 -11.32 2.67 -36.42
C ASP A 383 -11.51 4.19 -36.55
N GLN A 384 -12.04 4.67 -37.67
CA GLN A 384 -12.29 6.10 -37.90
C GLN A 384 -13.37 6.61 -36.95
N ASP A 385 -14.45 5.83 -36.76
CA ASP A 385 -15.54 6.18 -35.84
C ASP A 385 -15.02 6.33 -34.40
N ILE A 386 -14.09 5.47 -33.98
CA ILE A 386 -13.44 5.53 -32.66
C ILE A 386 -12.62 6.82 -32.52
N GLN A 387 -11.82 7.15 -33.53
CA GLN A 387 -10.98 8.34 -33.51
C GLN A 387 -11.82 9.62 -33.46
N GLU A 388 -12.93 9.67 -34.22
CA GLU A 388 -13.87 10.79 -34.18
C GLU A 388 -14.51 10.96 -32.81
N GLN A 389 -14.96 9.87 -32.18
CA GLN A 389 -15.50 9.90 -30.82
C GLN A 389 -14.47 10.38 -29.79
N GLN A 390 -13.24 9.86 -29.86
CA GLN A 390 -12.15 10.30 -28.98
C GLN A 390 -11.84 11.79 -29.13
N ASN A 391 -11.82 12.28 -30.37
CA ASN A 391 -11.56 13.69 -30.65
C ASN A 391 -12.69 14.59 -30.14
N LYS A 392 -13.95 14.15 -30.24
CA LYS A 392 -15.11 14.85 -29.67
C LYS A 392 -15.07 14.92 -28.15
N ILE A 393 -14.66 13.86 -27.48
CA ILE A 393 -14.50 13.85 -26.01
C ILE A 393 -13.35 14.77 -25.58
N LYS A 394 -12.22 14.75 -26.30
CA LYS A 394 -11.07 15.63 -26.02
C LYS A 394 -11.39 17.11 -26.22
N SER A 395 -12.20 17.46 -27.22
CA SER A 395 -12.60 18.86 -27.44
C SER A 395 -13.57 19.36 -26.35
N GLN A 396 -14.40 18.49 -25.78
CA GLN A 396 -15.28 18.80 -24.65
C GLN A 396 -14.51 18.98 -23.32
N LYS A 397 -13.44 18.20 -23.08
CA LYS A 397 -12.63 18.35 -21.85
C LYS A 397 -11.77 19.62 -21.82
N LYS A 398 -11.46 20.23 -22.97
CA LYS A 398 -10.64 21.46 -23.05
C LYS A 398 -11.33 22.74 -22.54
N THR A 399 -12.63 22.69 -22.22
CA THR A 399 -13.42 23.87 -21.84
C THR A 399 -13.55 24.09 -20.33
N LEU A 400 -12.92 23.27 -19.49
CA LEU A 400 -13.15 23.23 -18.03
C LEU A 400 -11.96 23.65 -17.15
N ILE A 401 -10.96 24.35 -17.70
CA ILE A 401 -9.88 24.93 -16.89
C ILE A 401 -9.65 26.39 -17.32
N PRO A 402 -9.98 27.38 -16.47
CA PRO A 402 -9.34 28.70 -16.50
C PRO A 402 -7.86 28.61 -16.12
#